data_AF-A0A8J7NG95-F1
#
_entry.id   AF-A0A8J7NG95-F1
#
_cell.length_a   1.000
_cell.length_b   1.000
_cell.length_c   1.000
_cell.angle_alpha   90.00
_cell.angle_beta   90.00
_cell.angle_gamma   90.00
#
_symmetry.space_group_name_H-M   'P 1'
#
loop_
_entity.id
_entity.type
_entity.pdbx_description
1 polymer ?
#
loop_
_entity_poly.entity_id
_entity_poly.type
_entity_poly.pdbx_seq_one_letter_code
_entity_poly.pdbx_strand_id
1 'polypeptide(L)' 'MTENNLERAGALWQNLSEKGNIYFNMDLEGQRYVVLANNFKEDEKQPDFIVYQRKKEETEAKKAKKK' A
#
# COMPACT_ATOMS: atom_id res chain seq x y z
N MET A 1 -25.42 -12.80 0.94
CA MET A 1 -25.06 -11.38 0.77
C MET A 1 -25.06 -11.12 -0.72
N THR A 2 -26.01 -10.34 -1.23
CA THR A 2 -26.04 -9.95 -2.65
C THR A 2 -24.89 -8.99 -2.91
N GLU A 3 -24.01 -9.34 -3.84
CA GLU A 3 -22.82 -8.57 -4.25
C GLU A 3 -23.15 -7.17 -4.82
N ASN A 4 -24.43 -6.79 -4.88
CA ASN A 4 -24.94 -5.52 -5.41
C ASN A 4 -24.65 -4.27 -4.55
N ASN A 5 -24.01 -4.39 -3.37
CA ASN A 5 -23.65 -3.25 -2.51
C ASN A 5 -22.12 -3.01 -2.43
N LEU A 6 -21.35 -3.50 -3.41
CA LEU A 6 -19.91 -3.28 -3.46
C LEU A 6 -19.59 -2.19 -4.48
N GLU A 7 -19.09 -1.06 -4.01
CA GLU A 7 -18.47 -0.05 -4.88
C GLU A 7 -16.98 -0.35 -5.02
N ARG A 8 -16.44 -0.13 -6.23
CA ARG A 8 -15.01 -0.34 -6.50
C ARG A 8 -14.20 0.72 -5.74
N ALA A 9 -13.57 0.31 -4.64
CA ALA A 9 -12.67 1.17 -3.89
C ALA A 9 -11.40 1.52 -4.70
N GLY A 10 -10.78 0.53 -5.36
CA GLY A 10 -9.52 0.75 -6.07
C GLY A 10 -9.05 -0.47 -6.86
N ALA A 11 -7.78 -0.46 -7.26
CA ALA A 11 -7.10 -1.61 -7.86
C ALA A 11 -5.68 -1.75 -7.30
N LEU A 12 -5.24 -3.00 -7.15
CA LEU A 12 -3.93 -3.37 -6.65
C LEU A 12 -3.07 -3.89 -7.80
N TRP A 13 -1.82 -3.43 -7.85
CA TRP A 13 -0.78 -3.94 -8.75
C TRP A 13 0.14 -4.86 -7.99
N GLN A 14 0.20 -6.14 -8.38
CA GLN A 14 1.16 -7.08 -7.82
C GLN A 14 2.57 -6.77 -8.34
N ASN A 15 3.54 -6.73 -7.45
CA ASN A 15 4.94 -6.48 -7.73
C ASN A 15 5.82 -7.50 -6.99
N LEU A 16 7.03 -7.70 -7.49
CA LEU A 16 8.05 -8.55 -6.87
C LEU A 16 9.19 -7.68 -6.37
N SER A 17 9.58 -7.84 -5.11
CA SER A 17 10.75 -7.14 -4.56
C SER A 17 12.03 -7.79 -5.05
N GLU A 18 13.15 -7.06 -4.97
CA GLU A 18 14.47 -7.60 -5.32
C GLU A 18 14.85 -8.85 -4.50
N LYS A 19 14.22 -9.04 -3.34
CA LYS A 19 14.39 -10.22 -2.47
C LYS A 19 13.42 -11.36 -2.79
N GLY A 20 12.62 -11.24 -3.85
CA GLY A 20 11.61 -12.24 -4.25
C GLY A 20 10.29 -12.16 -3.48
N ASN A 21 10.08 -11.14 -2.64
CA ASN A 21 8.85 -11.01 -1.87
C ASN A 21 7.76 -10.34 -2.71
N ILE A 22 6.55 -10.90 -2.72
CA ILE A 22 5.38 -10.30 -3.37
C ILE A 22 4.88 -9.14 -2.52
N TYR A 23 4.61 -8.00 -3.16
CA TYR A 23 3.94 -6.85 -2.55
C TYR A 23 2.96 -6.24 -3.54
N PHE A 24 1.95 -5.53 -3.03
CA PHE A 24 0.99 -4.84 -3.89
C PHE A 24 1.13 -3.32 -3.75
N ASN A 25 0.90 -2.59 -4.84
CA ASN A 25 0.75 -1.14 -4.80
C ASN A 25 -0.68 -0.76 -5.19
N MET A 26 -1.26 0.21 -4.52
CA MET A 26 -2.56 0.79 -4.88
C MET A 26 -2.45 2.30 -4.90
N ASP A 27 -3.11 2.93 -5.86
CA ASP A 27 -3.40 4.35 -5.83
C ASP A 27 -4.89 4.51 -5.49
N LEU A 28 -5.17 5.24 -4.42
CA LEU A 28 -6.52 5.52 -3.94
C LEU A 28 -6.58 7.03 -3.68
N GLU A 29 -7.44 7.74 -4.41
CA GLU A 29 -7.65 9.19 -4.24
C GLU A 29 -6.35 10.03 -4.29
N GLY A 30 -5.39 9.65 -5.13
CA GLY A 30 -4.11 10.36 -5.25
C GLY A 30 -3.13 10.12 -4.10
N GLN A 31 -3.44 9.16 -3.24
CA GLN A 31 -2.56 8.63 -2.21
C GLN A 31 -2.07 7.24 -2.63
N ARG A 32 -0.76 7.04 -2.53
CA ARG A 32 -0.13 5.75 -2.85
C ARG A 32 -0.05 4.90 -1.61
N TYR A 33 -0.51 3.68 -1.72
CA TYR A 33 -0.45 2.65 -0.68
C TYR A 33 0.41 1.49 -1.16
N VAL A 34 1.10 0.86 -0.22
CA VAL A 34 1.85 -0.39 -0.38
C VAL A 34 1.24 -1.42 0.54
N VAL A 35 0.83 -2.56 0.01
CA VAL A 35 0.28 -3.67 0.77
C VAL A 35 1.33 -4.77 0.84
N LEU A 36 1.68 -5.17 2.06
CA LEU A 36 2.63 -6.24 2.33
C LEU A 36 1.91 -7.40 3.00
N ALA A 37 2.33 -8.63 2.72
CA ALA A 37 1.88 -9.78 3.49
C ALA A 37 2.29 -9.60 4.97
N ASN A 38 1.37 -9.93 5.88
CA ASN A 38 1.61 -9.85 7.31
C ASN A 38 2.47 -11.03 7.77
N ASN A 39 3.79 -10.86 7.70
CA ASN A 39 4.75 -11.84 8.21
C ASN A 39 4.83 -11.84 9.75
N PHE A 40 4.13 -10.94 10.44
CA PHE A 40 4.05 -10.86 11.90
C PHE A 40 2.79 -11.55 12.45
N LYS A 41 2.10 -12.31 11.59
CA LYS A 41 0.89 -13.05 11.97
C LYS A 41 1.26 -14.16 12.98
N GLU A 42 0.86 -13.98 14.23
CA GLU A 42 1.03 -15.00 15.29
C GLU A 42 -0.24 -15.87 15.45
N ASP A 43 -1.40 -15.34 15.08
CA ASP A 43 -2.71 -15.97 15.24
C ASP A 43 -3.54 -15.86 13.96
N GLU A 44 -4.40 -16.85 13.69
CA GLU A 44 -5.28 -16.88 12.52
C GLU A 44 -6.24 -15.68 12.42
N LYS A 45 -6.58 -15.07 13.56
CA LYS A 45 -7.48 -13.91 13.66
C LYS A 45 -6.85 -12.60 13.19
N GLN A 46 -5.54 -12.58 12.93
CA GLN A 46 -4.85 -11.38 12.47
C GLN A 46 -4.95 -11.25 10.93
N PRO A 47 -4.91 -10.01 10.40
CA PRO A 47 -5.03 -9.78 8.96
C PRO A 47 -3.86 -10.37 8.19
N ASP A 48 -4.12 -10.91 7.00
CA ASP A 48 -3.08 -11.49 6.11
C ASP A 48 -2.24 -10.43 5.40
N PHE A 49 -2.74 -9.20 5.32
CA PHE A 49 -2.09 -8.10 4.62
C PHE A 49 -2.10 -6.83 5.47
N ILE A 50 -0.99 -6.08 5.44
CA ILE A 50 -0.85 -4.77 6.07
C ILE A 50 -0.73 -3.72 4.98
N VAL A 51 -1.56 -2.68 5.06
CA VAL A 51 -1.59 -1.56 4.12
C VAL A 51 -0.82 -0.38 4.71
N TYR A 52 0.23 0.06 4.03
CA TYR A 52 1.05 1.20 4.38
C TYR A 52 0.79 2.36 3.42
N GLN A 53 0.49 3.55 3.94
CA GLN A 53 0.45 4.76 3.13
C GLN A 53 1.88 5.24 2.86
N ARG A 54 2.27 5.42 1.59
CA ARG A 54 3.53 6.09 1.26
C ARG A 54 3.42 7.53 1.73
N LYS A 55 4.27 7.92 2.68
CA LYS A 55 4.48 9.34 2.98
C LYS A 55 5.07 9.97 1.71
N LYS A 56 4.45 11.04 1.22
CA LYS A 56 5.11 11.94 0.27
C LYS A 56 6.31 12.50 1.03
N GLU A 57 7.49 11.99 0.74
CA GLU A 57 8.72 12.54 1.26
C GLU A 57 8.79 14.02 0.83
N GLU A 58 8.78 14.92 1.81
CA GLU A 58 8.94 16.37 1.64
C GLU A 58 10.39 16.74 1.23
N THR A 59 11.09 15.82 0.55
CA THR A 59 12.52 15.92 0.22
C THR A 59 12.77 16.79 -1.02
N GLU A 60 11.72 17.33 -1.65
CA GLU A 60 11.82 18.39 -2.66
C GLU A 60 11.60 19.81 -2.10
N ALA A 61 10.91 19.97 -0.96
CA ALA A 61 10.67 21.30 -0.37
C ALA A 61 11.93 21.93 0.24
N LYS A 62 12.94 21.13 0.60
CA LYS A 62 14.21 21.62 1.19
C LYS A 62 15.31 21.94 0.17
N LYS A 63 15.20 21.53 -1.10
CA LYS A 63 16.20 21.87 -2.13
C LYS A 63 15.93 23.23 -2.82
N ALA A 64 14.71 23.77 -2.74
CA ALA A 64 14.36 25.05 -3.35
C ALA A 64 14.68 26.30 -2.49
N LYS A 65 15.00 26.13 -1.19
CA LYS A 65 15.25 27.25 -0.26
C LYS A 65 16.72 27.62 -0.04
N LYS A 66 17.64 27.06 -0.84
CA LYS A 66 19.09 27.28 -0.70
C LYS A 66 19.79 27.73 -1.99
N LYS A 67 19.06 28.46 -2.85
CA LYS A 67 19.64 29.13 -4.01
C LYS A 67 19.46 30.64 -3.88
#